data_AF-A0A1X0J676-F1
#
_entry.id   AF-A0A1X0J676-F1
#
_cell.length_a   1.000
_cell.length_b   1.000
_cell.length_c   1.000
_cell.angle_alpha   90.00
_cell.angle_beta   90.00
_cell.angle_gamma   90.00
#
_symmetry.space_group_name_H-M   'P 1'
#
loop_
_entity.id
_entity.type
_entity.pdbx_description
1 polymer ?
#
loop_
_entity_poly.entity_id
_entity_poly.type
_entity_poly.pdbx_seq_one_letter_code
_entity_poly.pdbx_strand_id
1 'polypeptide(L)'
;MAATFVPDADFIRIVEICTALGVPDDDRVLFWRWADELPGGRAVDEFNCYIDVLIAERCRRPTDDELGRLVVSGLTDDEIRRRVADLVTERDAPLSRCRPSRA
;
A
#
# COMPACT_ATOMS: atom_id res chain seq x y z
N MET A 1 12.05 31.85 0.14
CA MET A 1 12.58 30.60 0.70
C MET A 1 11.58 29.51 0.40
N ALA A 2 11.86 28.63 -0.55
CA ALA A 2 11.00 27.47 -0.80
C ALA A 2 11.16 26.53 0.39
N ALA A 3 10.04 26.20 1.06
CA ALA A 3 10.06 25.17 2.08
C ALA A 3 10.43 23.86 1.39
N THR A 4 11.57 23.28 1.74
CA THR A 4 11.94 21.95 1.30
C THR A 4 10.91 21.00 1.87
N PHE A 5 10.07 20.41 1.02
CA PHE A 5 9.17 19.34 1.43
C PHE A 5 10.04 18.19 1.94
N VAL A 6 10.05 17.99 3.26
CA VAL A 6 10.63 16.80 3.87
C VAL A 6 9.49 15.78 3.88
N PRO A 7 9.56 14.71 3.09
CA PRO A 7 8.53 13.70 3.10
C PRO A 7 8.45 13.07 4.50
N ASP A 8 7.25 12.99 5.05
CA ASP A 8 7.02 12.25 6.29
C ASP A 8 7.34 10.76 6.06
N ALA A 9 7.74 10.04 7.12
CA ALA A 9 8.05 8.63 7.07
C ALA A 9 6.90 7.81 6.46
N ASP A 10 5.66 8.20 6.75
CA ASP A 10 4.46 7.60 6.17
C ASP A 10 4.39 7.76 4.65
N PHE A 11 4.81 8.90 4.11
CA PHE A 11 4.86 9.11 2.66
C PHE A 11 5.91 8.21 2.01
N ILE A 12 7.09 8.08 2.62
CA ILE A 12 8.16 7.22 2.11
C ILE A 12 7.71 5.75 2.09
N ARG A 13 7.12 5.27 3.21
CA ARG A 13 6.57 3.92 3.31
C ARG A 13 5.52 3.64 2.23
N ILE A 14 4.57 4.56 2.04
CA ILE A 14 3.54 4.41 1.01
C ILE A 14 4.16 4.37 -0.39
N VAL A 15 5.18 5.20 -0.66
CA VAL A 15 5.91 5.18 -1.92
C VAL A 15 6.60 3.84 -2.15
N GLU A 16 7.22 3.25 -1.12
CA GLU A 16 7.85 1.93 -1.20
C GLU A 16 6.84 0.82 -1.47
N ILE A 17 5.70 0.83 -0.77
CA ILE A 17 4.58 -0.10 -1.01
C ILE A 17 4.07 0.03 -2.45
N CYS A 18 3.81 1.25 -2.91
CA CYS A 18 3.36 1.52 -4.28
C CYS A 18 4.38 1.02 -5.31
N THR A 19 5.67 1.24 -5.05
CA THR A 19 6.76 0.77 -5.93
C THR A 19 6.78 -0.75 -6.00
N ALA A 20 6.67 -1.43 -4.85
CA ALA A 20 6.65 -2.89 -4.79
C ALA A 20 5.43 -3.50 -5.50
N LEU A 21 4.27 -2.85 -5.42
CA LEU A 21 3.03 -3.26 -6.09
C LEU A 21 3.00 -2.92 -7.59
N GLY A 22 3.95 -2.12 -8.09
CA GLY A 22 3.95 -1.63 -9.47
C GLY A 22 2.84 -0.61 -9.75
N VAL A 23 2.50 0.21 -8.76
CA VAL A 23 1.55 1.33 -8.89
C VAL A 23 2.20 2.47 -9.68
N PRO A 24 1.52 3.06 -10.69
CA PRO A 24 2.01 4.24 -11.40
C PRO A 24 2.31 5.41 -10.47
N ASP A 25 3.36 6.18 -10.78
CA ASP A 25 3.83 7.28 -9.92
C ASP A 25 2.75 8.33 -9.63
N ASP A 26 1.91 8.63 -10.62
CA ASP A 26 0.82 9.60 -10.51
C ASP A 26 -0.29 9.14 -9.56
N ASP A 27 -0.43 7.83 -9.33
CA ASP A 27 -1.49 7.25 -8.49
C ASP A 27 -1.06 7.09 -7.02
N ARG A 28 0.23 7.27 -6.70
CA ARG A 28 0.76 7.08 -5.33
C ARG A 28 0.09 7.98 -4.29
N VAL A 29 -0.37 9.16 -4.72
CA VAL A 29 -1.12 10.10 -3.85
C VAL A 29 -2.46 9.52 -3.38
N LEU A 30 -3.09 8.64 -4.18
CA LEU A 30 -4.33 7.96 -3.79
C LEU A 30 -4.08 7.00 -2.63
N PHE A 31 -2.97 6.26 -2.66
CA PHE A 31 -2.56 5.36 -1.58
C PHE A 31 -2.24 6.11 -0.30
N TRP A 32 -1.60 7.28 -0.41
CA TRP A 32 -1.34 8.12 0.77
C TRP A 32 -2.64 8.59 1.41
N ARG A 33 -3.62 9.03 0.61
CA ARG A 33 -4.97 9.35 1.08
C ARG A 33 -5.67 8.14 1.72
N TRP A 34 -5.65 6.98 1.05
CA TRP A 34 -6.32 5.77 1.54
C TRP A 34 -5.70 5.22 2.83
N ALA A 35 -4.40 5.42 3.05
CA ALA A 35 -3.75 5.05 4.31
C ALA A 35 -4.38 5.73 5.54
N ASP A 36 -4.94 6.92 5.37
CA ASP A 36 -5.62 7.67 6.43
C ASP A 36 -7.14 7.46 6.45
N GLU A 37 -7.76 7.18 5.29
CA GLU A 37 -9.22 7.08 5.17
C GLU A 37 -9.76 5.67 5.37
N LEU A 38 -8.93 4.63 5.23
CA LEU A 38 -9.35 3.25 5.49
C LEU A 38 -9.53 2.99 7.01
N PRO A 39 -10.53 2.19 7.40
CA PRO A 39 -11.44 1.39 6.57
C PRO A 39 -12.78 2.10 6.25
N GLY A 40 -12.80 3.43 6.08
CA GLY A 40 -14.02 4.17 5.75
C GLY A 40 -14.70 3.66 4.48
N GLY A 41 -16.02 3.42 4.51
CA GLY A 41 -16.73 2.67 3.47
C GLY A 41 -16.51 3.17 2.04
N ARG A 42 -16.56 4.49 1.81
CA ARG A 42 -16.28 5.07 0.49
C ARG A 42 -14.83 4.87 0.05
N ALA A 43 -13.88 5.02 0.97
CA ALA A 43 -12.46 4.81 0.69
C ALA A 43 -12.17 3.34 0.36
N VAL A 44 -12.84 2.41 1.05
CA VAL A 44 -12.77 0.96 0.76
C VAL A 44 -13.26 0.66 -0.65
N ASP A 45 -14.41 1.21 -1.07
CA ASP A 45 -14.94 0.98 -2.41
C ASP A 45 -14.01 1.53 -3.49
N GLU A 46 -13.54 2.77 -3.34
CA GLU A 46 -12.61 3.41 -4.28
C GLU A 46 -11.27 2.65 -4.37
N PHE A 47 -10.72 2.25 -3.21
CA PHE A 47 -9.51 1.44 -3.12
C PHE A 47 -9.69 0.09 -3.81
N ASN A 48 -10.79 -0.61 -3.51
CA ASN A 48 -11.05 -1.93 -4.07
C ASN A 48 -11.18 -1.89 -5.60
N CYS A 49 -11.93 -0.92 -6.13
CA CYS A 49 -12.06 -0.74 -7.58
C CYS A 49 -10.71 -0.48 -8.25
N TYR A 50 -9.84 0.32 -7.62
CA TYR A 50 -8.51 0.58 -8.15
C TYR A 50 -7.65 -0.69 -8.17
N ILE A 51 -7.64 -1.46 -7.08
CA ILE A 51 -6.91 -2.72 -7.01
C ILE A 51 -7.43 -3.73 -8.03
N ASP A 52 -8.75 -3.82 -8.26
CA ASP A 52 -9.34 -4.70 -9.27
C ASP A 52 -8.83 -4.37 -10.69
N VAL A 53 -8.66 -3.08 -11.01
CA VAL A 53 -8.07 -2.66 -12.29
C VAL A 53 -6.62 -3.11 -12.40
N LEU A 54 -5.83 -2.96 -11.33
CA LEU A 54 -4.45 -3.45 -11.34
C LEU A 54 -4.37 -4.98 -11.45
N ILE A 55 -5.24 -5.72 -10.74
CA ILE A 55 -5.34 -7.17 -10.87
C ILE A 55 -5.65 -7.55 -12.32
N ALA A 56 -6.66 -6.93 -12.94
CA ALA A 56 -7.03 -7.18 -14.33
C ALA A 56 -5.88 -6.88 -15.30
N GLU A 57 -5.11 -5.81 -15.07
CA GLU A 57 -3.90 -5.47 -15.83
C GLU A 57 -2.87 -6.61 -15.76
N ARG A 58 -2.58 -7.14 -14.55
CA ARG A 58 -1.61 -8.25 -14.36
C ARG A 58 -2.12 -9.58 -14.92
N CYS A 59 -3.41 -9.86 -14.84
CA CYS A 59 -4.02 -11.02 -15.47
C CYS A 59 -3.82 -11.00 -17.00
N ARG A 60 -3.92 -9.82 -17.61
CA ARG A 60 -3.70 -9.62 -19.04
C ARG A 60 -2.22 -9.60 -19.42
N ARG A 61 -1.38 -8.99 -18.58
CA ARG A 61 0.06 -8.81 -18.79
C ARG A 61 0.80 -9.09 -17.49
N PRO A 62 1.27 -10.33 -17.30
CA PRO A 62 2.00 -10.70 -16.10
C PRO A 62 3.24 -9.81 -15.90
N THR A 63 3.45 -9.40 -14.66
CA THR A 63 4.60 -8.60 -14.20
C THR A 63 5.22 -9.26 -12.97
N ASP A 64 6.52 -9.02 -12.75
CA ASP A 64 7.27 -9.61 -11.61
C ASP A 64 7.14 -8.80 -10.30
N ASP A 65 6.29 -7.76 -10.31
CA ASP A 65 5.96 -6.96 -9.13
C ASP A 65 5.16 -7.78 -8.09
N GLU A 66 5.09 -7.27 -6.87
CA GLU A 66 4.46 -7.99 -5.75
C GLU A 66 2.99 -8.29 -6.03
N LEU A 67 2.27 -7.38 -6.70
CA LEU A 67 0.89 -7.62 -7.07
C LEU A 67 0.75 -8.72 -8.13
N GLY A 68 1.65 -8.76 -9.12
CA GLY A 68 1.74 -9.86 -10.09
C GLY A 68 1.98 -11.21 -9.42
N ARG A 69 2.85 -11.25 -8.40
CA ARG A 69 3.08 -12.47 -7.60
C ARG A 69 1.84 -12.90 -6.83
N LEU A 70 1.09 -11.95 -6.26
CA LEU A 70 -0.18 -12.25 -5.58
C LEU A 70 -1.21 -12.81 -6.57
N VAL A 71 -1.32 -12.23 -7.77
CA VAL A 71 -2.25 -12.72 -8.81
C VAL A 71 -1.96 -14.17 -9.21
N VAL A 72 -0.70 -14.56 -9.35
CA VAL A 72 -0.33 -15.95 -9.73
C VAL A 72 -0.34 -16.93 -8.55
N SER A 73 -0.48 -16.45 -7.31
CA SER A 73 -0.45 -17.28 -6.10
C SER A 73 -1.73 -18.10 -5.86
N GLY A 74 -2.78 -17.86 -6.66
CA GLY A 74 -4.06 -18.55 -6.54
C GLY A 74 -4.99 -17.97 -5.48
N LEU A 75 -4.66 -16.79 -4.94
CA LEU A 75 -5.56 -16.02 -4.07
C LEU A 75 -6.75 -15.49 -4.87
N THR A 76 -7.88 -15.34 -4.18
CA THR A 76 -9.05 -14.63 -4.69
C THR A 76 -8.80 -13.13 -4.72
N ASP A 77 -9.50 -12.41 -5.59
CA ASP A 77 -9.41 -10.95 -5.65
C ASP A 77 -9.68 -10.30 -4.28
N ASP A 78 -10.64 -10.83 -3.51
CA ASP A 78 -10.96 -10.40 -2.14
C ASP A 78 -9.77 -10.54 -1.18
N GLU A 79 -9.01 -11.63 -1.27
CA GLU A 79 -7.82 -11.87 -0.45
C GLU A 79 -6.67 -10.96 -0.84
N ILE A 80 -6.50 -10.71 -2.14
CA ILE A 80 -5.50 -9.77 -2.66
C ILE A 80 -5.84 -8.36 -2.15
N ARG A 81 -7.07 -7.89 -2.35
CA ARG A 81 -7.52 -6.56 -1.89
C ARG A 81 -7.32 -6.38 -0.40
N ARG A 82 -7.69 -7.38 0.41
CA ARG A 82 -7.46 -7.35 1.87
C ARG A 82 -5.99 -7.21 2.20
N ARG A 83 -5.14 -8.01 1.57
CA ARG A 83 -3.69 -8.00 1.83
C ARG A 83 -3.05 -6.66 1.45
N VAL A 84 -3.47 -6.05 0.34
CA VAL A 84 -2.98 -4.72 -0.04
C VAL A 84 -3.50 -3.65 0.92
N ALA A 85 -4.77 -3.74 1.35
CA ALA A 85 -5.32 -2.82 2.35
C ALA A 85 -4.58 -2.91 3.69
N ASP A 86 -4.26 -4.12 4.14
CA ASP A 86 -3.48 -4.36 5.36
C ASP A 86 -2.10 -3.69 5.24
N LEU A 87 -1.38 -3.90 4.14
CA LEU A 87 -0.07 -3.25 3.90
C LEU A 87 -0.17 -1.71 3.93
N VAL A 88 -1.21 -1.14 3.31
CA VAL A 88 -1.39 0.31 3.22
C VAL A 88 -1.74 0.92 4.57
N THR A 89 -2.55 0.22 5.39
CA THR A 89 -2.99 0.69 6.71
C THR A 89 -2.02 0.35 7.84
N GLU A 90 -1.09 -0.58 7.63
CA GLU A 90 -0.06 -0.95 8.59
C GLU A 90 0.90 0.24 8.81
N ARG A 91 0.60 1.04 9.84
CA ARG A 91 1.54 2.01 10.38
C ARG A 91 2.54 1.21 11.20
N ASP A 92 3.83 1.29 10.85
CA ASP A 92 4.90 0.73 11.67
C ASP A 92 4.64 1.13 13.11
N ALA A 93 4.37 0.14 13.97
CA ALA A 93 4.22 0.39 15.39
C ALA A 93 5.48 1.14 15.85
N PRO A 94 5.38 2.19 16.68
CA PRO A 94 6.57 2.87 17.18
C PRO A 94 7.49 1.82 17.78
N LEU A 95 8.68 1.65 17.18
CA LEU A 95 9.68 0.68 17.59
C LEU A 95 9.71 0.63 19.12
N SER A 96 9.34 -0.54 19.65
CA SER A 96 9.22 -0.81 21.08
C SER A 96 10.34 -0.10 21.83
N ARG A 97 9.99 0.92 22.64
CA ARG A 97 10.95 1.69 23.44
C ARG A 97 11.82 0.68 24.18
N CYS A 98 13.12 0.70 23.89
CA CYS A 98 14.12 -0.15 24.51
C CYS A 98 13.79 -0.35 25.98
N ARG A 99 13.45 -1.58 26.39
CA ARG A 99 13.42 -1.93 27.81
C ARG A 99 14.83 -1.65 28.34
N PRO A 100 15.01 -0.80 29.37
CA PRO A 100 16.32 -0.67 29.97
C PRO A 100 16.69 -2.04 30.54
N SER A 101 17.80 -2.59 30.06
CA SER A 101 18.45 -3.73 30.68
C SER A 101 18.73 -3.33 32.14
N ARG A 102 18.04 -3.97 33.09
CA ARG A 102 18.34 -3.79 34.51
C ARG A 102 19.71 -4.43 34.75
N ALA A 103 20.70 -3.59 35.04
CA ALA A 103 21.93 -3.98 35.70
C ALA A 103 21.67 -4.30 37.18
#